data_AF-A0A6G8ATT4-F1
#
_entry.id   AF-A0A6G8ATT4-F1
#
_cell.length_a   1.000
_cell.length_b   1.000
_cell.length_c   1.000
_cell.angle_alpha   90.00
_cell.angle_beta   90.00
_cell.angle_gamma   90.00
#
_symmetry.space_group_name_H-M   'P 1'
#
loop_
_entity.id
_entity.type
_entity.pdbx_description
1 polymer ?
#
loop_
_entity_poly.entity_id
_entity_poly.type
_entity_poly.pdbx_seq_one_letter_code
_entity_poly.pdbx_strand_id
1 'polypeptide(L)'
;MIRRKEFLLYSIAGTIGTFIYFFARFTMKKFTDSVMLPVLVGQMCAIVFSFFANKYFVFKDKGTDFKKTCHQFFEFCLGRGFVILLDIGIAHFFVAKYGQFWIRMLNLRSINFQNAFFSNPMFSRFIGNEYLLNEFIFTVISQVLATIINYVVSKRIVFKIQKSQEATFAS
;
A
#
# COMPACT_ATOMS: atom_id res chain seq x y z
N MET A 1 -21.14 11.22 19.45
CA MET A 1 -19.91 11.98 19.07
C MET A 1 -18.83 10.97 18.69
N ILE A 2 -18.73 10.58 17.42
CA ILE A 2 -17.72 9.60 16.98
C ILE A 2 -16.35 10.24 17.16
N ARG A 3 -15.49 9.58 17.94
CA ARG A 3 -14.14 10.07 18.24
C ARG A 3 -13.35 10.01 16.93
N ARG A 4 -13.13 11.17 16.29
CA ARG A 4 -12.20 11.38 15.14
C ARG A 4 -10.87 10.61 15.29
N LYS A 5 -10.48 10.31 16.53
CA LYS A 5 -9.37 9.43 16.90
C LYS A 5 -9.41 8.09 16.16
N GLU A 6 -10.51 7.33 16.17
CA GLU A 6 -10.54 5.98 15.56
C GLU A 6 -10.31 6.06 14.04
N PHE A 7 -10.97 7.00 13.36
CA PHE A 7 -10.73 7.27 11.93
C PHE A 7 -9.29 7.72 11.62
N LEU A 8 -8.74 8.63 12.42
CA LEU A 8 -7.35 9.08 12.29
C LEU A 8 -6.36 7.93 12.49
N LEU A 9 -6.57 7.09 13.51
CA LEU A 9 -5.71 5.93 13.76
C LEU A 9 -5.77 4.92 12.61
N TYR A 10 -6.94 4.65 12.03
CA TYR A 10 -7.06 3.77 10.86
C TYR A 10 -6.32 4.33 9.64
N SER A 11 -6.45 5.63 9.36
CA SER A 11 -5.74 6.27 8.25
C SER A 11 -4.22 6.30 8.49
N ILE A 12 -3.79 6.57 9.72
CA ILE A 12 -2.39 6.59 10.13
C ILE A 12 -1.79 5.17 10.03
N ALA A 13 -2.49 4.14 10.48
CA ALA A 13 -2.07 2.75 10.33
C ALA A 13 -1.91 2.36 8.85
N GLY A 14 -2.81 2.85 7.99
CA GLY A 14 -2.71 2.70 6.54
C GLY A 14 -1.43 3.30 5.97
N THR A 15 -1.14 4.56 6.31
CA THR A 15 0.07 5.28 5.88
C THR A 15 1.35 4.64 6.41
N ILE A 16 1.38 4.23 7.68
CA ILE A 16 2.53 3.52 8.27
C ILE A 16 2.72 2.17 7.57
N GLY A 17 1.64 1.47 7.22
CA GLY A 17 1.71 0.25 6.41
C GLY A 17 2.42 0.47 5.07
N THR A 18 2.19 1.62 4.41
CA THR A 18 2.89 1.99 3.17
C THR A 18 4.38 2.24 3.41
N PHE A 19 4.77 2.90 4.51
CA PHE A 19 6.17 3.06 4.88
C PHE A 19 6.87 1.71 5.14
N ILE A 20 6.19 0.79 5.82
CA ILE A 20 6.70 -0.56 6.09
C ILE A 20 6.83 -1.38 4.81
N TYR A 21 5.87 -1.25 3.89
CA TYR A 21 5.98 -1.84 2.56
C TYR A 21 7.26 -1.37 1.85
N PHE A 22 7.52 -0.06 1.82
CA PHE A 22 8.74 0.47 1.21
C PHE A 22 10.00 -0.05 1.90
N PHE A 23 10.03 -0.08 3.23
CA PHE A 23 11.17 -0.57 4.00
C PHE A 23 11.44 -2.07 3.76
N ALA A 24 10.39 -2.89 3.77
CA ALA A 24 10.45 -4.33 3.48
C ALA A 24 10.88 -4.59 2.04
N ARG A 25 10.32 -3.84 1.07
CA ARG A 25 10.72 -3.93 -0.35
C ARG A 25 12.17 -3.52 -0.54
N PHE A 26 12.64 -2.47 0.14
CA PHE A 26 14.03 -2.01 0.06
C PHE A 26 15.00 -3.04 0.61
N THR A 27 14.62 -3.72 1.69
CA THR A 27 15.40 -4.81 2.28
C THR A 27 15.43 -6.03 1.36
N MET A 28 14.28 -6.42 0.79
CA MET A 28 14.17 -7.64 0.00
C MET A 28 14.81 -7.51 -1.39
N LYS A 29 14.79 -6.32 -2.02
CA LYS A 29 15.56 -6.05 -3.25
C LYS A 29 17.07 -6.14 -3.05
N LYS A 30 17.59 -6.19 -1.81
CA LYS A 30 19.02 -6.49 -1.58
C LYS A 30 19.37 -7.96 -1.81
N PHE A 31 18.39 -8.85 -1.68
CA PHE A 31 18.58 -10.30 -1.72
C PHE A 31 17.98 -10.95 -2.97
N THR A 32 17.26 -10.21 -3.81
CA THR A 32 16.53 -10.77 -4.96
C THR A 32 16.34 -9.74 -6.07
N ASP A 33 16.66 -10.15 -7.31
CA ASP A 33 16.47 -9.36 -8.54
C ASP A 33 15.07 -9.51 -9.16
N SER A 34 14.26 -10.44 -8.67
CA SER A 34 12.88 -10.60 -9.17
C SER A 34 12.00 -9.43 -8.75
N VAL A 35 11.17 -8.94 -9.67
CA VAL A 35 10.28 -7.79 -9.45
C VAL A 35 9.09 -8.15 -8.54
N MET A 36 8.65 -9.41 -8.54
CA MET A 36 7.45 -9.86 -7.84
C MET A 36 7.66 -10.20 -6.35
N LEU A 37 8.78 -10.84 -5.98
CA LEU A 37 9.00 -11.27 -4.59
C LEU A 37 9.05 -10.10 -3.58
N PRO A 38 9.77 -9.00 -3.85
CA PRO A 38 9.80 -7.86 -2.95
C PRO A 38 8.42 -7.21 -2.76
N VAL A 39 7.56 -7.26 -3.78
CA VAL A 39 6.18 -6.76 -3.73
C VAL A 39 5.33 -7.64 -2.81
N LEU A 40 5.36 -8.97 -3.00
CA LEU A 40 4.62 -9.92 -2.17
C LEU A 40 5.04 -9.84 -0.69
N VAL A 41 6.34 -9.86 -0.41
CA VAL A 41 6.87 -9.81 0.95
C VAL A 41 6.53 -8.48 1.62
N GLY A 42 6.70 -7.36 0.92
CA GLY A 42 6.35 -6.04 1.46
C GLY A 42 4.88 -5.92 1.83
N GLN A 43 3.99 -6.47 1.01
CA GLN A 43 2.55 -6.47 1.27
C GLN A 43 2.18 -7.37 2.47
N MET A 44 2.81 -8.54 2.59
CA MET A 44 2.61 -9.43 3.74
C MET A 44 3.06 -8.76 5.05
N CYS A 45 4.24 -8.13 5.07
CA CYS A 45 4.71 -7.39 6.24
C CYS A 45 3.79 -6.21 6.60
N ALA A 46 3.26 -5.50 5.61
CA ALA A 46 2.32 -4.40 5.84
C ALA A 46 1.00 -4.87 6.47
N ILE A 47 0.46 -6.01 6.02
CA ILE A 47 -0.76 -6.62 6.59
C ILE A 47 -0.52 -7.04 8.04
N VAL A 48 0.57 -7.75 8.30
CA VAL A 48 0.92 -8.22 9.66
C VAL A 48 1.13 -7.02 10.60
N PHE A 49 1.84 -5.99 10.17
CA PHE A 49 2.01 -4.80 10.99
C PHE A 49 0.69 -4.06 11.24
N SER A 50 -0.14 -3.89 10.21
CA SER A 50 -1.43 -3.20 10.38
C SER A 50 -2.35 -3.96 11.36
N PHE A 51 -2.24 -5.29 11.43
CA PHE A 51 -2.90 -6.10 12.45
C PHE A 51 -2.39 -5.79 13.86
N PHE A 52 -1.08 -5.76 14.06
CA PHE A 52 -0.48 -5.42 15.36
C PHE A 52 -0.78 -3.97 15.77
N ALA A 53 -0.69 -3.00 14.85
CA ALA A 53 -0.99 -1.60 15.11
C ALA A 53 -2.46 -1.39 15.49
N ASN A 54 -3.39 -2.07 14.82
CA ASN A 54 -4.80 -2.01 15.20
C ASN A 54 -5.04 -2.65 16.57
N LYS A 55 -4.41 -3.81 16.87
CA LYS A 55 -4.54 -4.46 18.17
C LYS A 55 -3.95 -3.64 19.33
N TYR A 56 -2.79 -3.00 19.13
CA TYR A 56 -2.03 -2.34 20.21
C TYR A 56 -2.32 -0.84 20.36
N PHE A 57 -2.66 -0.15 19.26
CA PHE A 57 -2.78 1.32 19.23
C PHE A 57 -4.24 1.81 19.20
N VAL A 58 -5.15 1.08 18.54
CA VAL A 58 -6.57 1.45 18.42
C VAL A 58 -7.39 0.98 19.62
N PHE A 59 -7.08 -0.19 20.18
CA PHE A 59 -7.83 -0.77 21.30
C PHE A 59 -7.05 -0.68 22.61
N LYS A 60 -6.87 0.53 23.15
CA LYS A 60 -6.67 0.67 24.60
C LYS A 60 -8.01 0.41 25.29
N ASP A 61 -8.16 -0.80 25.79
CA ASP A 61 -9.10 -1.26 26.84
C ASP A 61 -10.52 -0.65 26.87
N LYS A 62 -11.50 -1.48 26.50
CA LYS A 62 -12.81 -1.73 27.17
C LYS A 62 -13.88 -2.16 26.15
N GLY A 63 -14.13 -3.47 26.07
CA GLY A 63 -15.46 -4.02 25.77
C GLY A 63 -15.95 -4.05 24.32
N THR A 64 -15.12 -3.93 23.29
CA THR A 64 -15.57 -4.15 21.90
C THR A 64 -15.46 -5.61 21.49
N ASP A 65 -16.63 -6.22 21.29
CA ASP A 65 -16.91 -7.57 20.80
C ASP A 65 -15.93 -8.04 19.70
N PHE A 66 -15.19 -9.13 19.98
CA PHE A 66 -14.14 -9.70 19.12
C PHE A 66 -14.61 -9.96 17.68
N LYS A 67 -15.92 -10.23 17.52
CA LYS A 67 -16.58 -10.47 16.22
C LYS A 67 -16.59 -9.22 15.33
N LYS A 68 -16.76 -8.02 15.89
CA LYS A 68 -16.73 -6.74 15.13
C LYS A 68 -15.33 -6.40 14.67
N THR A 69 -14.32 -6.62 15.52
CA THR A 69 -12.90 -6.41 15.17
C THR A 69 -12.44 -7.40 14.10
N CYS A 70 -12.86 -8.67 14.18
CA CYS A 70 -12.54 -9.68 13.17
C CYS A 70 -13.21 -9.36 11.81
N HIS A 71 -14.44 -8.87 11.81
CA HIS A 71 -15.11 -8.43 10.59
C HIS A 71 -14.42 -7.23 9.92
N GLN A 72 -14.06 -6.21 10.70
CA GLN A 72 -13.28 -5.06 10.22
C GLN A 72 -11.90 -5.48 9.68
N PHE A 73 -11.26 -6.46 10.32
CA PHE A 73 -10.02 -7.06 9.83
C PHE A 73 -10.21 -7.79 8.50
N PHE A 74 -11.29 -8.54 8.33
CA PHE A 74 -11.56 -9.26 7.09
C PHE A 74 -11.88 -8.30 5.94
N GLU A 75 -12.66 -7.25 6.19
CA GLU A 75 -12.89 -6.17 5.21
C GLU A 75 -11.59 -5.44 4.84
N PHE A 76 -10.70 -5.23 5.82
CA PHE A 76 -9.38 -4.64 5.58
C PHE A 76 -8.48 -5.58 4.75
N CYS A 77 -8.43 -6.87 5.08
CA CYS A 77 -7.68 -7.87 4.32
C CYS A 77 -8.21 -8.01 2.90
N LEU A 78 -9.52 -7.94 2.68
CA LEU A 78 -10.12 -7.93 1.34
C LEU A 78 -9.74 -6.67 0.56
N GLY A 79 -9.80 -5.49 1.19
CA GLY A 79 -9.35 -4.24 0.58
C GLY A 79 -7.87 -4.28 0.19
N ARG A 80 -7.01 -4.83 1.05
CA ARG A 80 -5.58 -5.03 0.78
C ARG A 80 -5.35 -6.11 -0.29
N GLY A 81 -6.11 -7.20 -0.29
CA GLY A 81 -6.05 -8.23 -1.33
C GLY A 81 -6.36 -7.67 -2.71
N PHE A 82 -7.40 -6.84 -2.81
CA PHE A 82 -7.73 -6.13 -4.06
C PHE A 82 -6.61 -5.17 -4.50
N VAL A 83 -6.04 -4.42 -3.57
CA VAL A 83 -4.91 -3.54 -3.83
C VAL A 83 -3.67 -4.32 -4.29
N ILE A 84 -3.37 -5.46 -3.67
CA ILE A 84 -2.28 -6.36 -4.08
C ILE A 84 -2.51 -6.87 -5.50
N LEU A 85 -3.73 -7.27 -5.82
CA LEU A 85 -4.09 -7.74 -7.15
C LEU A 85 -3.94 -6.63 -8.19
N LEU A 86 -4.36 -5.40 -7.87
CA LEU A 86 -4.11 -4.23 -8.71
C LEU A 86 -2.61 -3.94 -8.88
N ASP A 87 -1.83 -4.01 -7.80
CA ASP A 87 -0.38 -3.75 -7.83
C ASP A 87 0.35 -4.77 -8.72
N ILE A 88 0.01 -6.05 -8.58
CA ILE A 88 0.50 -7.12 -9.46
C ILE A 88 0.03 -6.91 -10.90
N GLY A 89 -1.23 -6.53 -11.09
CA GLY A 89 -1.79 -6.25 -12.41
C GLY A 89 -1.07 -5.10 -13.11
N ILE A 90 -0.82 -4.00 -12.40
CA ILE A 90 -0.08 -2.84 -12.92
C ILE A 90 1.35 -3.25 -13.25
N ALA A 91 2.04 -3.96 -12.36
CA ALA A 91 3.39 -4.45 -12.62
C ALA A 91 3.43 -5.37 -13.86
N HIS A 92 2.49 -6.30 -13.99
CA HIS A 92 2.47 -7.22 -15.13
C HIS A 92 2.13 -6.51 -16.45
N PHE A 93 1.09 -5.68 -16.47
CA PHE A 93 0.67 -5.00 -17.69
C PHE A 93 1.59 -3.85 -18.08
N PHE A 94 1.87 -2.91 -17.18
CA PHE A 94 2.57 -1.67 -17.51
C PHE A 94 4.10 -1.81 -17.46
N VAL A 95 4.63 -2.73 -16.64
CA VAL A 95 6.08 -2.94 -16.54
C VAL A 95 6.52 -4.11 -17.40
N ALA A 96 5.93 -5.29 -17.25
CA ALA A 96 6.41 -6.49 -17.95
C ALA A 96 5.93 -6.56 -19.43
N LYS A 97 4.62 -6.39 -19.69
CA LYS A 97 4.05 -6.57 -21.04
C LYS A 97 4.16 -5.32 -21.92
N TYR A 98 3.81 -4.15 -21.40
CA TYR A 98 3.80 -2.87 -22.11
C TYR A 98 4.94 -1.94 -21.69
N GLY A 99 5.95 -2.43 -20.98
CA GLY A 99 7.06 -1.60 -20.47
C GLY A 99 7.77 -0.79 -21.55
N GLN A 100 8.05 -1.39 -22.71
CA GLN A 100 8.71 -0.72 -23.84
C GLN A 100 7.90 0.46 -24.39
N PHE A 101 6.57 0.33 -24.42
CA PHE A 101 5.67 1.39 -24.87
C PHE A 101 5.77 2.59 -23.91
N TRP A 102 5.74 2.32 -22.60
CA TRP A 102 5.82 3.37 -21.57
C TRP A 102 7.19 4.01 -21.47
N ILE A 103 8.27 3.24 -21.58
CA ILE A 103 9.64 3.77 -21.62
C ILE A 103 9.80 4.77 -22.78
N ARG A 104 9.19 4.48 -23.93
CA ARG A 104 9.19 5.38 -25.09
C ARG A 104 8.30 6.60 -24.88
N MET A 105 7.07 6.41 -24.38
CA MET A 105 6.12 7.49 -24.09
C MET A 105 6.66 8.50 -23.09
N LEU A 106 7.29 8.01 -22.01
CA LEU A 106 7.89 8.83 -20.95
C LEU A 106 9.30 9.32 -21.31
N ASN A 107 9.81 8.98 -22.50
CA ASN A 107 11.14 9.29 -23.01
C ASN A 107 12.28 9.00 -22.00
N LEU A 108 12.16 7.90 -21.25
CA LEU A 108 13.11 7.55 -20.19
C LEU A 108 14.50 7.22 -20.74
N ARG A 109 14.60 6.88 -22.03
CA ARG A 109 15.87 6.63 -22.73
C ARG A 109 16.76 7.87 -22.86
N SER A 110 16.17 9.07 -22.80
CA SER A 110 16.92 10.33 -22.87
C SER A 110 17.54 10.75 -21.54
N ILE A 111 17.27 10.00 -20.46
CA ILE A 111 17.76 10.34 -19.12
C ILE A 111 19.20 9.83 -18.96
N ASN A 112 20.08 10.70 -18.45
CA ASN A 112 21.45 10.31 -18.16
C ASN A 112 21.53 9.53 -16.84
N PHE A 113 21.43 8.20 -16.94
CA PHE A 113 21.56 7.29 -15.80
C PHE A 113 22.94 7.26 -15.15
N GLN A 114 23.96 7.87 -15.78
CA GLN A 114 25.30 7.99 -15.20
C GLN A 114 25.46 9.20 -14.26
N ASN A 115 24.47 10.10 -14.20
CA ASN A 115 24.49 11.23 -13.26
C ASN A 115 24.57 10.75 -11.81
N ALA A 116 25.23 11.54 -10.94
CA ALA A 116 25.50 11.19 -9.54
C ALA A 116 24.26 10.79 -8.71
N PHE A 117 23.07 11.27 -9.09
CA PHE A 117 21.80 10.89 -8.47
C PHE A 117 21.37 9.45 -8.81
N PHE A 118 21.41 9.08 -10.10
CA PHE A 118 21.00 7.75 -10.58
C PHE A 118 22.07 6.68 -10.34
N SER A 119 23.35 7.09 -10.30
CA SER A 119 24.50 6.23 -9.99
C SER A 119 24.70 5.97 -8.50
N ASN A 120 23.93 6.61 -7.61
CA ASN A 120 24.07 6.40 -6.17
C ASN A 120 23.72 4.93 -5.82
N PRO A 121 24.58 4.19 -5.10
CA PRO A 121 24.36 2.78 -4.78
C PRO A 121 23.04 2.47 -4.06
N MET A 122 22.42 3.47 -3.42
CA MET A 122 21.08 3.34 -2.83
C MET A 122 19.97 3.35 -3.89
N PHE A 123 20.08 4.22 -4.90
CA PHE A 123 19.02 4.47 -5.89
C PHE A 123 19.22 3.71 -7.20
N SER A 124 20.46 3.38 -7.57
CA SER A 124 20.79 2.70 -8.84
C SER A 124 20.07 1.34 -9.01
N ARG A 125 19.77 0.64 -7.92
CA ARG A 125 18.99 -0.61 -7.93
C ARG A 125 17.49 -0.43 -8.23
N PHE A 126 17.00 0.81 -8.17
CA PHE A 126 15.59 1.16 -8.40
C PHE A 126 15.40 2.06 -9.61
N ILE A 127 16.36 2.92 -9.94
CA ILE A 127 16.25 3.90 -11.03
C ILE A 127 17.48 3.95 -11.93
N GLY A 128 18.42 3.00 -11.81
CA GLY A 128 19.72 3.04 -12.50
C GLY A 128 19.70 2.65 -13.98
N ASN A 129 18.55 2.29 -14.55
CA ASN A 129 18.36 2.13 -15.99
C ASN A 129 16.91 2.45 -16.37
N GLU A 130 16.60 2.52 -17.68
CA GLU A 130 15.27 2.91 -18.15
C GLU A 130 14.16 1.92 -17.73
N TYR A 131 14.48 0.64 -17.55
CA TYR A 131 13.53 -0.39 -17.15
C TYR A 131 13.20 -0.32 -15.66
N LEU A 132 14.21 -0.15 -14.82
CA LEU A 132 14.10 0.03 -13.38
C LEU A 132 13.38 1.33 -13.07
N LEU A 133 13.73 2.42 -13.75
CA LEU A 133 13.04 3.69 -13.59
C LEU A 133 11.55 3.59 -13.97
N ASN A 134 11.22 2.88 -15.06
CA ASN A 134 9.83 2.59 -15.42
C ASN A 134 9.12 1.77 -14.33
N GLU A 135 9.72 0.68 -13.85
CA GLU A 135 9.19 -0.13 -12.75
C GLU A 135 8.93 0.71 -11.50
N PHE A 136 9.88 1.60 -11.16
CA PHE A 136 9.79 2.48 -10.01
C PHE A 136 8.65 3.49 -10.15
N ILE A 137 8.51 4.15 -11.30
CA ILE A 137 7.42 5.10 -11.56
C ILE A 137 6.07 4.42 -11.40
N PHE A 138 5.85 3.28 -12.06
CA PHE A 138 4.58 2.56 -11.97
C PHE A 138 4.33 1.97 -10.58
N THR A 139 5.38 1.57 -9.88
CA THR A 139 5.27 1.20 -8.46
C THR A 139 4.78 2.37 -7.61
N VAL A 140 5.36 3.56 -7.76
CA VAL A 140 4.92 4.74 -7.00
C VAL A 140 3.46 5.08 -7.32
N ILE A 141 3.09 5.07 -8.61
CA ILE A 141 1.70 5.30 -9.04
C ILE A 141 0.77 4.26 -8.41
N SER A 142 1.13 2.99 -8.45
CA SER A 142 0.37 1.91 -7.84
C SER A 142 0.20 2.09 -6.33
N GLN A 143 1.26 2.50 -5.62
CA GLN A 143 1.20 2.76 -4.18
C GLN A 143 0.37 4.00 -3.82
N VAL A 144 0.36 5.04 -4.68
CA VAL A 144 -0.53 6.19 -4.53
C VAL A 144 -1.99 5.75 -4.73
N LEU A 145 -2.28 4.99 -5.79
CA LEU A 145 -3.61 4.43 -6.04
C LEU A 145 -4.07 3.53 -4.90
N ALA A 146 -3.20 2.66 -4.40
CA ALA A 146 -3.42 1.81 -3.22
C ALA A 146 -3.83 2.64 -2.01
N THR A 147 -3.13 3.75 -1.76
CA THR A 147 -3.42 4.65 -0.64
C THR A 147 -4.77 5.34 -0.81
N ILE A 148 -5.10 5.80 -2.02
CA ILE A 148 -6.39 6.40 -2.36
C ILE A 148 -7.52 5.38 -2.18
N ILE A 149 -7.36 4.15 -2.69
CA ILE A 149 -8.34 3.07 -2.55
C ILE A 149 -8.54 2.75 -1.06
N ASN A 150 -7.46 2.61 -0.29
CA ASN A 150 -7.53 2.39 1.15
C ASN A 150 -8.30 3.52 1.86
N TYR A 151 -8.07 4.78 1.47
CA TYR A 151 -8.82 5.92 1.99
C TYR A 151 -10.31 5.88 1.63
N VAL A 152 -10.66 5.58 0.38
CA VAL A 152 -12.06 5.49 -0.09
C VAL A 152 -12.80 4.34 0.60
N VAL A 153 -12.16 3.18 0.71
CA VAL A 153 -12.71 2.01 1.43
C VAL A 153 -12.91 2.35 2.91
N SER A 154 -11.92 2.97 3.56
CA SER A 154 -12.02 3.40 4.95
C SER A 154 -13.19 4.38 5.14
N LYS A 155 -13.36 5.34 4.22
CA LYS A 155 -14.46 6.29 4.24
C LYS A 155 -15.82 5.58 4.11
N ARG A 156 -16.00 4.67 3.15
CA ARG A 156 -17.27 3.94 2.95
C ARG A 156 -17.65 3.06 4.14
N ILE A 157 -16.69 2.36 4.75
CA ILE A 157 -16.93 1.53 5.93
C ILE A 157 -17.37 2.40 7.12
N VAL A 158 -16.68 3.52 7.36
CA VAL A 158 -17.00 4.46 8.44
C VAL A 158 -18.40 5.06 8.27
N PHE A 159 -18.79 5.42 7.05
CA PHE A 159 -20.16 5.90 6.78
C PHE A 159 -21.22 4.82 7.03
N LYS A 160 -20.94 3.55 6.71
CA LYS A 160 -21.84 2.43 7.04
C LYS A 160 -22.00 2.25 8.55
N ILE A 161 -20.92 2.40 9.32
CA ILE A 161 -20.94 2.31 10.79
C ILE A 161 -21.79 3.45 11.38
N GLN A 162 -21.65 4.69 10.88
CA GLN A 162 -22.48 5.84 11.29
C GLN A 162 -23.96 5.56 11.11
N LYS A 163 -24.35 5.10 9.91
CA LYS A 163 -25.74 4.84 9.56
C LYS A 163 -26.37 3.73 10.42
N SER A 164 -25.57 2.73 10.80
CA SER A 164 -26.02 1.62 11.66
C SER A 164 -26.22 2.06 13.11
N GLN A 165 -25.34 2.92 13.64
CA GLN A 165 -25.51 3.47 15.00
C GLN A 165 -26.71 4.40 15.09
N GLU A 166 -26.90 5.32 14.13
CA GLU A 166 -28.07 6.20 14.10
C GLU A 166 -29.39 5.44 14.02
N ALA A 167 -29.42 4.30 13.31
CA ALA A 167 -30.61 3.44 13.25
C ALA A 167 -30.93 2.74 14.57
N THR A 168 -29.91 2.32 15.36
CA THR A 168 -30.11 1.69 16.67
C THR A 168 -30.52 2.70 17.77
N PHE A 169 -30.13 3.97 17.65
CA PHE A 169 -30.56 5.01 18.60
C PHE A 169 -31.93 5.62 18.25
N ALA A 170 -32.49 5.30 17.08
CA ALA A 170 -33.81 5.74 16.62
C ALA A 170 -34.91 4.67 16.80
N SER A 171 -34.56 3.49 17.31
CA SER A 171 -35.47 2.37 17.66
C SER A 171 -35.57 2.20 19.17
#